data_AF-A0A1F9DFG1-F1
#
_entry.id   AF-A0A1F9DFG1-F1
#
_cell.length_a   1.000
_cell.length_b   1.000
_cell.length_c   1.000
_cell.angle_alpha   90.00
_cell.angle_beta   90.00
_cell.angle_gamma   90.00
#
_symmetry.space_group_name_H-M   'P 1'
#
loop_
_entity.id
_entity.type
_entity.pdbx_description
1 polymer ?
#
loop_
_entity_poly.entity_id
_entity_poly.type
_entity_poly.pdbx_seq_one_letter_code
_entity_poly.pdbx_strand_id
1 'polypeptide(L)'
;MIPIVSIVGKSDIGKTTLIEKLLPELTRRGYRIATVKHDVHGFEVDREGKDSWRHKKAGAHTVVISSPHKIALIRDEEKDLTLEEIREKFIREVDLILSEGYKKDVQPKIEVFRKGKYKELLCTKEDNLIAVISDQAFDMGVPCFFLDDIKGVASFIEKRFLTAQKGRDVILKVNGKTVPLNPFVKGFLTHTLQGMLTSLKGCDAPSTLDLHMEGIGKE
;
A
#
# COMPACT_ATOMS: atom_id res chain seq x y z
N MET A 1 -1.35 -4.03 -10.91
CA MET A 1 -1.41 -4.80 -9.65
C MET A 1 -0.86 -3.93 -8.54
N ILE A 2 -1.47 -3.91 -7.35
CA ILE A 2 -0.98 -3.14 -6.20
C ILE A 2 0.29 -3.82 -5.66
N PRO A 3 1.46 -3.14 -5.63
CA PRO A 3 2.68 -3.72 -5.08
C PRO A 3 2.56 -3.99 -3.58
N ILE A 4 3.27 -5.02 -3.10
CA ILE A 4 3.36 -5.37 -1.69
C ILE A 4 4.82 -5.35 -1.27
N VAL A 5 5.12 -4.74 -0.14
CA VAL A 5 6.44 -4.78 0.50
C VAL A 5 6.28 -5.22 1.94
N SER A 6 6.97 -6.29 2.32
CA SER A 6 6.91 -6.85 3.66
C SER A 6 8.02 -6.29 4.53
N ILE A 7 7.63 -5.69 5.65
CA ILE A 7 8.54 -5.27 6.72
C ILE A 7 8.72 -6.44 7.68
N VAL A 8 9.91 -7.03 7.65
CA VAL A 8 10.26 -8.23 8.40
C VAL A 8 11.35 -7.94 9.42
N GLY A 9 11.60 -8.93 10.28
CA GLY A 9 12.55 -8.84 11.37
C GLY A 9 12.08 -9.64 12.57
N LYS A 10 12.94 -9.74 13.57
CA LYS A 10 12.61 -10.44 14.81
C LYS A 10 11.58 -9.65 15.64
N SER A 11 11.04 -10.28 16.67
CA SER A 11 10.02 -9.65 17.54
C SER A 11 10.62 -8.42 18.23
N ASP A 12 9.79 -7.39 18.44
CA ASP A 12 10.20 -6.16 19.14
C ASP A 12 11.44 -5.44 18.55
N ILE A 13 11.72 -5.58 17.24
CA ILE A 13 12.89 -4.94 16.61
C ILE A 13 12.60 -3.50 16.11
N GLY A 14 11.34 -3.08 16.10
CA GLY A 14 10.90 -1.77 15.62
C GLY A 14 10.25 -1.74 14.23
N LYS A 15 9.67 -2.86 13.77
CA LYS A 15 8.92 -2.94 12.49
C LYS A 15 7.74 -1.96 12.46
N THR A 16 6.90 -1.99 13.49
CA THR A 16 5.77 -1.08 13.63
C THR A 16 6.23 0.38 13.62
N THR A 17 7.30 0.70 14.35
CA THR A 17 7.89 2.06 14.36
C THR A 17 8.39 2.49 12.99
N LEU A 18 8.96 1.59 12.19
CA LEU A 18 9.36 1.91 10.81
C LEU A 18 8.12 2.22 9.94
N ILE A 19 7.07 1.40 10.03
CA ILE A 19 5.83 1.61 9.28
C ILE A 19 5.17 2.94 9.67
N GLU A 20 5.05 3.22 10.98
CA GLU A 20 4.51 4.48 11.50
C GLU A 20 5.25 5.72 10.99
N LYS A 21 6.56 5.62 10.75
CA LYS A 21 7.36 6.70 10.18
C LYS A 21 7.26 6.78 8.66
N LEU A 22 7.16 5.64 7.97
CA LEU A 22 7.03 5.60 6.51
C LEU A 22 5.67 6.10 6.03
N LEU A 23 4.59 5.82 6.77
CA LEU A 23 3.23 6.18 6.38
C LEU A 23 3.07 7.70 6.15
N PRO A 24 3.41 8.61 7.10
CA PRO A 24 3.34 10.04 6.87
C PRO A 24 4.20 10.51 5.70
N GLU A 25 5.41 9.97 5.54
CA GLU A 25 6.31 10.38 4.46
C GLU A 25 5.79 9.97 3.08
N LEU A 26 5.26 8.75 2.94
CA LEU A 26 4.66 8.27 1.69
C LEU A 26 3.33 8.98 1.37
N THR A 27 2.48 9.21 2.38
CA THR A 27 1.25 9.98 2.21
C THR A 27 1.52 11.43 1.82
N ARG A 28 2.53 12.07 2.41
CA ARG A 28 2.96 13.43 2.02
C ARG A 28 3.43 13.50 0.56
N ARG A 29 3.97 12.40 0.02
CA ARG A 29 4.36 12.26 -1.40
C ARG A 29 3.18 11.98 -2.34
N GLY A 30 1.96 11.88 -1.80
CA GLY A 30 0.72 11.72 -2.57
C GLY A 30 0.26 10.28 -2.74
N TYR A 31 0.82 9.32 -2.00
CA TYR A 31 0.46 7.91 -2.09
C TYR A 31 -0.58 7.48 -1.06
N ARG A 32 -1.55 6.69 -1.49
CA ARG A 32 -2.48 5.95 -0.63
C ARG A 32 -1.84 4.62 -0.26
N ILE A 33 -1.61 4.39 1.03
CA ILE A 33 -0.92 3.20 1.53
C ILE A 33 -1.89 2.35 2.35
N ALA A 34 -1.94 1.05 2.07
CA ALA A 34 -2.58 0.07 2.95
C ALA A 34 -1.54 -0.62 3.83
N THR A 35 -1.94 -1.04 5.02
CA THR A 35 -1.13 -1.86 5.91
C THR A 35 -1.80 -3.19 6.20
N VAL A 36 -1.02 -4.28 6.21
CA VAL A 36 -1.51 -5.60 6.63
C VAL A 36 -0.62 -6.12 7.75
N LYS A 37 -1.19 -6.42 8.92
CA LYS A 37 -0.44 -7.01 10.03
C LYS A 37 -0.85 -8.47 10.19
N HIS A 38 0.13 -9.37 10.25
CA HIS A 38 -0.13 -10.76 10.60
C HIS A 38 0.03 -10.97 12.11
N ASP A 39 -1.06 -11.32 12.80
CA ASP A 39 -1.02 -11.81 14.18
C ASP A 39 -1.35 -13.30 14.22
N VAL A 40 -0.32 -14.13 14.43
CA VAL A 40 -0.45 -15.60 14.45
C VAL A 40 -1.26 -16.12 15.65
N HIS A 41 -1.51 -15.27 16.65
CA HIS A 41 -2.28 -15.64 17.84
C HIS A 41 -3.76 -15.20 17.76
N GLY A 42 -4.16 -14.58 16.65
CA GLY A 42 -5.47 -13.95 16.51
C GLY A 42 -5.57 -12.61 17.22
N PHE A 43 -6.66 -11.88 16.99
CA PHE A 43 -6.88 -10.55 17.54
C PHE A 43 -8.37 -10.23 17.66
N GLU A 44 -8.72 -9.35 18.59
CA GLU A 44 -10.04 -8.75 18.73
C GLU A 44 -9.95 -7.26 18.44
N VAL A 45 -10.80 -6.77 17.53
CA VAL A 45 -10.83 -5.33 17.14
C VAL A 45 -12.05 -4.62 17.69
N ASP A 46 -13.14 -5.36 17.92
CA ASP A 46 -14.40 -4.77 18.38
C ASP A 46 -14.46 -4.66 19.90
N ARG A 47 -15.40 -3.84 20.39
CA ARG A 47 -15.63 -3.65 21.82
C ARG A 47 -16.69 -4.60 22.32
N GLU A 48 -16.33 -5.38 23.34
CA GLU A 48 -17.26 -6.28 24.01
C GLU A 48 -18.56 -5.56 24.44
N GLY A 49 -19.69 -6.22 24.21
CA GLY A 49 -21.03 -5.70 24.56
C GLY A 49 -21.63 -4.69 23.58
N LYS A 50 -20.89 -4.18 22.58
CA LYS A 50 -21.45 -3.33 21.52
C LYS A 50 -22.23 -4.14 20.48
N ASP A 51 -23.07 -3.46 19.70
CA ASP A 51 -24.00 -4.13 18.78
C ASP A 51 -23.30 -4.99 17.72
N SER A 52 -22.22 -4.49 17.12
CA SER A 52 -21.42 -5.25 16.16
C SER A 52 -20.76 -6.49 16.78
N TRP A 53 -20.28 -6.39 18.01
CA TRP A 53 -19.74 -7.53 18.76
C TRP A 53 -20.84 -8.54 19.08
N ARG A 54 -22.03 -8.09 19.48
CA ARG A 54 -23.19 -8.96 19.73
C ARG A 54 -23.65 -9.65 18.45
N HIS A 55 -23.63 -8.98 17.30
CA HIS A 55 -23.92 -9.60 16.00
C HIS A 55 -22.93 -10.72 15.69
N LYS A 56 -21.63 -10.46 15.91
CA LYS A 56 -20.58 -11.44 15.68
C LYS A 56 -20.74 -12.67 16.59
N LYS A 57 -20.95 -12.43 17.90
CA LYS A 57 -21.21 -13.48 18.90
C LYS A 57 -22.50 -14.27 18.64
N ALA A 58 -23.50 -13.65 18.02
CA ALA A 58 -24.73 -14.32 17.61
C ALA A 58 -24.56 -15.26 16.39
N GLY A 59 -23.37 -15.31 15.78
CA GLY A 59 -23.05 -16.22 14.68
C GLY A 59 -23.01 -15.56 13.31
N ALA A 60 -22.99 -14.22 13.23
CA ALA A 60 -22.78 -13.55 11.94
C ALA A 60 -21.38 -13.87 11.41
N HIS A 61 -21.30 -14.60 10.30
CA HIS A 61 -20.03 -14.88 9.61
C HIS A 61 -19.29 -13.58 9.25
N THR A 62 -20.04 -12.57 8.80
CA THR A 62 -19.50 -11.26 8.40
C THR A 62 -20.31 -10.14 9.06
N VAL A 63 -19.62 -9.19 9.68
CA VAL A 63 -20.17 -7.96 10.23
C VAL A 63 -19.52 -6.76 9.54
N VAL A 64 -20.34 -5.84 9.05
CA VAL A 64 -19.89 -4.58 8.43
C VAL A 64 -20.42 -3.41 9.23
N ILE A 65 -19.51 -2.54 9.67
CA ILE A 65 -19.83 -1.28 10.34
C ILE A 65 -19.53 -0.15 9.36
N SER A 66 -20.52 0.66 9.03
CA SER A 66 -20.39 1.76 8.07
C SER A 66 -20.69 3.10 8.73
N SER A 67 -19.98 4.14 8.31
CA SER A 67 -20.18 5.52 8.70
C SER A 67 -19.81 6.44 7.52
N PRO A 68 -20.12 7.74 7.57
CA PRO A 68 -19.82 8.66 6.46
C PRO A 68 -18.34 8.73 6.04
N HIS A 69 -17.40 8.31 6.90
CA HIS A 69 -15.96 8.49 6.67
C HIS A 69 -15.12 7.21 6.87
N LYS A 70 -15.72 6.10 7.32
CA LYS A 70 -14.99 4.86 7.57
C LYS A 70 -15.91 3.65 7.55
N ILE A 71 -15.32 2.53 7.15
CA ILE A 71 -15.90 1.20 7.18
C ILE A 71 -15.01 0.29 8.03
N ALA A 72 -15.61 -0.63 8.77
CA ALA A 72 -14.92 -1.75 9.39
C ALA A 72 -15.58 -3.06 8.93
N LEU A 73 -14.75 -4.05 8.58
CA LEU A 73 -15.17 -5.39 8.18
C LEU A 73 -14.59 -6.38 9.18
N ILE A 74 -15.45 -7.15 9.83
CA ILE A 74 -15.09 -8.27 10.70
C ILE A 74 -15.64 -9.52 10.05
N ARG A 75 -14.78 -10.49 9.72
CA ARG A 75 -15.15 -11.67 8.94
C ARG A 75 -14.34 -12.87 9.42
N ASP A 76 -15.00 -14.02 9.55
CA ASP A 76 -14.30 -15.28 9.80
C ASP A 76 -13.66 -15.79 8.50
N GLU A 77 -12.46 -16.34 8.61
CA GLU A 77 -11.81 -17.09 7.55
C GLU A 77 -11.44 -18.47 8.07
N GLU A 78 -11.65 -19.50 7.25
CA GLU A 78 -11.40 -20.90 7.63
C GLU A 78 -9.90 -21.24 7.64
N LYS A 79 -9.08 -20.40 7.00
CA LYS A 79 -7.63 -20.56 6.89
C LYS A 79 -6.93 -19.21 6.98
N ASP A 80 -5.64 -19.26 7.30
CA ASP A 80 -4.75 -18.11 7.16
C ASP A 80 -4.62 -17.72 5.69
N LEU A 81 -4.78 -16.43 5.40
CA LEU A 81 -4.76 -15.91 4.04
C LEU A 81 -3.37 -15.43 3.66
N THR A 82 -2.98 -15.72 2.42
CA THR A 82 -1.78 -15.14 1.82
C THR A 82 -1.93 -13.63 1.60
N LEU A 83 -0.81 -12.89 1.49
CA LEU A 83 -0.86 -11.46 1.18
C LEU A 83 -1.53 -11.17 -0.17
N GLU A 84 -1.43 -12.09 -1.12
CA GLU A 84 -2.09 -11.98 -2.43
C GLU A 84 -3.60 -12.12 -2.31
N GLU A 85 -4.09 -13.12 -1.58
CA GLU A 85 -5.52 -13.27 -1.30
C GLU A 85 -6.08 -12.06 -0.56
N ILE A 86 -5.34 -11.50 0.41
CA ILE A 86 -5.76 -10.29 1.13
C ILE A 86 -5.84 -9.09 0.19
N ARG A 87 -4.81 -8.89 -0.65
CA ARG A 87 -4.79 -7.82 -1.65
C ARG A 87 -6.00 -7.90 -2.58
N GLU A 88 -6.30 -9.09 -3.10
CA GLU A 88 -7.35 -9.28 -4.11
C GLU A 88 -8.75 -9.18 -3.52
N LYS A 89 -8.96 -9.72 -2.32
CA LYS A 89 -10.28 -9.76 -1.68
C LYS A 89 -10.66 -8.43 -1.02
N PHE A 90 -9.71 -7.74 -0.38
CA PHE A 90 -10.04 -6.69 0.58
C PHE A 90 -9.43 -5.32 0.29
N ILE A 91 -8.34 -5.25 -0.48
CA ILE A 91 -7.59 -4.00 -0.62
C ILE A 91 -7.80 -3.41 -2.02
N ARG A 92 -8.37 -2.22 -2.07
CA ARG A 92 -8.64 -1.48 -3.31
C ARG A 92 -8.22 -0.02 -3.15
N GLU A 93 -7.99 0.64 -4.28
CA GLU A 93 -7.71 2.08 -4.36
C GLU A 93 -6.51 2.56 -3.52
N VAL A 94 -5.45 1.77 -3.48
CA VAL A 94 -4.17 2.14 -2.85
C VAL A 94 -3.02 1.90 -3.82
N ASP A 95 -1.93 2.62 -3.61
CA ASP A 95 -0.73 2.56 -4.45
C ASP A 95 0.27 1.52 -3.97
N LEU A 96 0.23 1.16 -2.68
CA LEU A 96 1.15 0.20 -2.05
C LEU A 96 0.51 -0.46 -0.83
N ILE A 97 0.86 -1.73 -0.60
CA ILE A 97 0.63 -2.43 0.65
C ILE A 97 1.95 -2.59 1.39
N LEU A 98 2.00 -2.13 2.64
CA LEU A 98 3.08 -2.45 3.58
C LEU A 98 2.59 -3.55 4.52
N SER A 99 3.23 -4.71 4.49
CA SER A 99 2.91 -5.77 5.45
C SER A 99 3.84 -5.73 6.66
N GLU A 100 3.33 -6.04 7.85
CA GLU A 100 4.13 -6.38 9.02
C GLU A 100 3.95 -7.87 9.34
N GLY A 101 5.02 -8.64 9.21
CA GLY A 101 4.96 -10.10 9.37
C GLY A 101 5.10 -10.84 8.05
N TYR A 102 4.31 -11.91 7.85
CA TYR A 102 4.34 -12.72 6.62
C TYR A 102 5.75 -13.16 6.20
N LYS A 103 6.57 -13.58 7.17
CA LYS A 103 8.01 -13.90 6.96
C LYS A 103 8.25 -14.96 5.88
N LYS A 104 7.30 -15.87 5.68
CA LYS A 104 7.36 -16.97 4.71
C LYS A 104 6.74 -16.64 3.36
N ASP A 105 6.14 -15.46 3.20
CA ASP A 105 5.52 -15.05 1.94
C ASP A 105 6.59 -14.70 0.90
N VAL A 106 6.25 -14.76 -0.38
CA VAL A 106 7.17 -14.51 -1.50
C VAL A 106 7.34 -13.01 -1.80
N GLN A 107 6.60 -12.13 -1.15
CA GLN A 107 6.71 -10.69 -1.40
C GLN A 107 8.11 -10.13 -1.09
N PRO A 108 8.55 -9.05 -1.77
CA PRO A 108 9.78 -8.34 -1.48
C PRO A 108 9.88 -7.89 -0.01
N LYS A 109 11.04 -8.10 0.62
CA LYS A 109 11.23 -7.89 2.06
C LYS A 109 12.21 -6.78 2.39
N ILE A 110 11.84 -5.90 3.30
CA ILE A 110 12.74 -4.98 3.98
C ILE A 110 12.91 -5.51 5.41
N GLU A 111 14.13 -5.90 5.78
CA GLU A 111 14.40 -6.40 7.13
C GLU A 111 14.86 -5.28 8.05
N VAL A 112 14.24 -5.20 9.24
CA VAL A 112 14.69 -4.35 10.34
C VAL A 112 15.56 -5.16 11.29
N PHE A 113 16.76 -4.65 11.54
CA PHE A 113 17.76 -5.26 12.42
C PHE A 113 18.28 -4.24 13.44
N ARG A 114 18.62 -4.73 14.64
CA ARG A 114 19.34 -3.95 15.66
C ARG A 114 20.37 -4.85 16.34
N LYS A 115 21.64 -4.45 16.30
CA LYS A 115 22.76 -5.23 16.86
C LYS A 115 22.59 -5.50 18.35
N GLY A 116 22.02 -4.55 19.08
CA GLY A 116 21.78 -4.67 20.53
C GLY A 116 20.71 -5.71 20.92
N LYS A 117 19.87 -6.16 19.98
CA LYS A 117 18.80 -7.14 20.26
C LYS A 117 19.10 -8.53 19.72
N TYR A 118 19.74 -8.62 18.55
CA TYR A 118 19.99 -9.89 17.87
C TYR A 118 21.34 -9.90 17.17
N LYS A 119 21.89 -11.11 16.95
CA LYS A 119 23.22 -11.29 16.35
C LYS A 119 23.21 -11.33 14.82
N GLU A 120 22.12 -11.81 14.23
CA GLU A 120 22.01 -12.12 12.81
C GLU A 120 20.67 -11.68 12.24
N LEU A 121 20.70 -11.36 10.94
CA LEU A 121 19.53 -11.15 10.10
C LEU A 121 18.67 -12.42 10.05
N LEU A 122 17.39 -12.23 9.75
CA LEU A 122 16.39 -13.27 9.57
C LEU A 122 16.38 -13.75 8.12
N CYS A 123 16.56 -12.84 7.16
CA CYS A 123 16.45 -13.09 5.75
C CYS A 123 17.82 -13.09 5.07
N THR A 124 17.96 -13.96 4.07
CA THR A 124 19.03 -13.91 3.08
C THR A 124 18.52 -13.30 1.78
N LYS A 125 19.38 -13.24 0.75
CA LYS A 125 19.00 -12.70 -0.57
C LYS A 125 17.95 -13.59 -1.26
N GLU A 126 17.99 -14.89 -0.99
CA GLU A 126 17.07 -15.91 -1.52
C GLU A 126 15.65 -15.74 -0.98
N ASP A 127 15.49 -15.04 0.16
CA ASP A 127 14.19 -14.75 0.77
C ASP A 127 13.50 -13.51 0.17
N ASN A 128 13.89 -13.07 -1.04
CA ASN A 128 13.42 -11.83 -1.66
C ASN A 128 13.72 -10.57 -0.83
N LEU A 129 14.83 -10.59 -0.07
CA LEU A 129 15.33 -9.41 0.63
C LEU A 129 15.71 -8.32 -0.39
N ILE A 130 15.20 -7.11 -0.20
CA ILE A 130 15.46 -5.97 -1.09
C ILE A 130 16.17 -4.81 -0.39
N ALA A 131 16.14 -4.74 0.93
CA ALA A 131 16.87 -3.77 1.73
C ALA A 131 16.96 -4.20 3.20
N VAL A 132 17.95 -3.66 3.91
CA VAL A 132 18.11 -3.80 5.37
C VAL A 132 18.02 -2.42 6.02
N ILE A 133 17.33 -2.32 7.15
CA ILE A 133 17.29 -1.14 8.01
C ILE A 133 17.97 -1.50 9.32
N SER A 134 19.08 -0.83 9.66
CA SER A 134 19.97 -1.28 10.74
C SER A 134 20.72 -0.14 11.43
N ASP A 135 21.17 -0.40 12.67
CA ASP A 135 22.12 0.43 13.43
C ASP A 135 23.60 0.06 13.12
N GLN A 136 23.82 -0.92 12.25
CA GLN A 136 25.13 -1.29 11.71
C GLN A 136 25.04 -1.55 10.20
N ALA A 137 26.17 -1.40 9.50
CA ALA A 137 26.25 -1.71 8.08
C ALA A 137 26.21 -3.23 7.82
N PHE A 138 25.62 -3.61 6.69
CA PHE A 138 25.62 -4.97 6.17
C PHE A 138 26.00 -4.92 4.69
N ASP A 139 26.82 -5.88 4.25
CA ASP A 139 27.12 -6.11 2.83
C ASP A 139 26.42 -7.40 2.38
N MET A 140 25.18 -7.25 1.92
CA MET A 140 24.31 -8.35 1.49
C MET A 140 23.90 -8.23 0.01
N GLY A 141 24.58 -7.35 -0.75
CA GLY A 141 24.22 -7.04 -2.13
C GLY A 141 22.86 -6.34 -2.29
N VAL A 142 22.31 -5.79 -1.20
CA VAL A 142 21.10 -4.96 -1.15
C VAL A 142 21.39 -3.69 -0.35
N PRO A 143 20.69 -2.58 -0.62
CA PRO A 143 20.87 -1.35 0.15
C PRO A 143 20.66 -1.56 1.66
N CYS A 144 21.54 -0.97 2.46
CA CYS A 144 21.41 -0.89 3.90
C CYS A 144 21.19 0.57 4.31
N PHE A 145 20.08 0.87 4.97
CA PHE A 145 19.74 2.20 5.46
C PHE A 145 19.85 2.26 6.99
N PHE A 146 20.13 3.44 7.53
CA PHE A 146 20.05 3.67 8.97
C PHE A 146 18.60 3.80 9.43
N LEU A 147 18.35 3.53 10.72
CA LEU A 147 17.00 3.47 11.32
C LEU A 147 16.21 4.81 11.24
N ASP A 148 16.91 5.92 11.05
CA ASP A 148 16.38 7.27 10.95
C ASP A 148 16.29 7.78 9.49
N ASP A 149 16.85 7.06 8.51
CA ASP A 149 16.80 7.44 7.10
C ASP A 149 15.46 7.08 6.43
N ILE A 150 14.37 7.58 7.00
CA ILE A 150 13.01 7.34 6.51
C ILE A 150 12.82 7.88 5.10
N LYS A 151 13.47 9.01 4.78
CA LYS A 151 13.40 9.62 3.45
C LYS A 151 14.09 8.76 2.40
N GLY A 152 15.26 8.18 2.71
CA GLY A 152 15.98 7.27 1.85
C GLY A 152 15.18 5.99 1.58
N VAL A 153 14.61 5.40 2.63
CA VAL A 153 13.75 4.21 2.51
C VAL A 153 12.50 4.50 1.68
N ALA A 154 11.81 5.61 1.93
CA ALA A 154 10.64 6.01 1.15
C ALA A 154 10.99 6.25 -0.34
N SER A 155 12.12 6.90 -0.63
CA SER A 155 12.60 7.11 -2.00
C SER A 155 12.98 5.81 -2.70
N PHE A 156 13.55 4.85 -1.96
CA PHE A 156 13.85 3.53 -2.48
C PHE A 156 12.57 2.77 -2.85
N ILE A 157 11.58 2.74 -1.96
CA ILE A 157 10.27 2.12 -2.21
C ILE A 157 9.60 2.78 -3.41
N GLU A 158 9.57 4.12 -3.43
CA GLU A 158 8.95 4.90 -4.49
C GLU A 158 9.56 4.57 -5.86
N LYS A 159 10.88 4.66 -5.99
CA LYS A 159 11.60 4.39 -7.24
C LYS A 159 11.40 2.95 -7.73
N ARG A 160 11.25 2.00 -6.83
CA ARG A 160 11.17 0.57 -7.16
C ARG A 160 9.75 0.10 -7.48
N PHE A 161 8.74 0.65 -6.81
CA PHE A 161 7.37 0.10 -6.85
C PHE A 161 6.31 1.10 -7.31
N LEU A 162 6.56 2.41 -7.19
CA LEU A 162 5.53 3.45 -7.36
C LEU A 162 5.76 4.35 -8.58
N THR A 163 7.00 4.49 -9.07
CA THR A 163 7.30 5.34 -10.23
C THR A 163 6.74 4.80 -11.54
N ALA A 164 6.53 3.48 -11.67
CA ALA A 164 5.90 2.89 -12.84
C ALA A 164 4.42 3.31 -13.03
N GLN A 165 3.77 3.84 -11.98
CA GLN A 165 2.42 4.40 -12.07
C GLN A 165 2.39 5.93 -12.25
N LYS A 166 3.53 6.62 -12.03
CA LYS A 166 3.64 8.09 -12.10
C LYS A 166 3.81 8.65 -13.51
N GLY A 167 3.80 7.84 -14.56
CA GLY A 167 3.86 8.31 -15.94
C GLY A 167 2.55 8.92 -16.48
N ARG A 168 1.48 9.01 -15.67
CA ARG A 168 0.17 9.45 -16.13
C ARG A 168 -0.25 10.73 -15.42
N ASP A 169 0.40 11.83 -15.78
CA ASP A 169 -0.07 13.16 -15.42
C ASP A 169 -1.25 13.55 -16.29
N VAL A 170 -2.38 13.86 -15.65
CA VAL A 170 -3.52 14.48 -16.32
C VAL A 170 -3.32 15.99 -16.28
N ILE A 171 -3.19 16.60 -17.45
CA ILE A 171 -3.15 18.05 -17.62
C ILE A 171 -4.52 18.46 -18.17
N LEU A 172 -5.29 19.22 -17.38
CA LEU A 172 -6.51 19.83 -17.87
C LEU A 172 -6.20 21.20 -18.46
N LYS A 173 -6.63 21.45 -19.70
CA LYS A 173 -6.62 22.78 -20.31
C LYS A 173 -8.05 23.26 -20.53
N VAL A 174 -8.34 24.49 -20.14
CA VAL A 174 -9.61 25.18 -20.41
C VAL A 174 -9.27 26.46 -21.17
N ASN A 175 -9.82 26.61 -22.38
CA ASN A 175 -9.49 27.73 -23.29
C ASN A 175 -7.97 27.89 -23.51
N GLY A 176 -7.27 26.76 -23.69
CA GLY A 176 -5.82 26.70 -23.87
C GLY A 176 -4.98 26.92 -22.61
N LYS A 177 -5.58 27.29 -21.47
CA LYS A 177 -4.86 27.53 -20.21
C LYS A 177 -4.88 26.28 -19.32
N THR A 178 -3.72 25.91 -18.78
CA THR A 178 -3.60 24.81 -17.81
C THR A 178 -4.33 25.14 -16.53
N VAL A 179 -5.21 24.25 -16.09
CA VAL A 179 -5.94 24.32 -14.82
C VAL A 179 -5.29 23.37 -13.82
N PRO A 180 -4.81 23.85 -12.66
CA PRO A 180 -4.26 22.99 -11.63
C PRO A 180 -5.35 22.06 -11.08
N LEU A 181 -5.05 20.76 -11.07
CA LEU A 181 -5.96 19.75 -10.54
C LEU A 181 -5.63 19.44 -9.09
N ASN A 182 -6.65 19.40 -8.24
CA ASN A 182 -6.50 18.85 -6.90
C ASN A 182 -6.38 17.29 -6.95
N PRO A 183 -5.94 16.63 -5.86
CA PRO A 183 -5.73 15.18 -5.85
C PRO A 183 -6.98 14.37 -6.22
N PHE A 184 -8.16 14.81 -5.79
CA PHE A 184 -9.42 14.14 -6.10
C PHE A 184 -9.72 14.17 -7.61
N VAL A 185 -9.69 15.35 -8.23
CA VAL A 185 -10.01 15.52 -9.66
C VAL A 185 -8.96 14.82 -10.52
N LYS A 186 -7.68 14.89 -10.15
CA LYS A 186 -6.61 14.16 -10.83
C LYS A 186 -6.88 12.65 -10.79
N GLY A 187 -7.18 12.11 -9.61
CA GLY A 187 -7.52 10.70 -9.45
C GLY A 187 -8.75 10.30 -10.27
N PHE A 188 -9.85 11.05 -10.17
CA PHE A 188 -11.07 10.78 -10.93
C PHE A 188 -10.81 10.68 -12.44
N LEU A 189 -10.17 11.71 -13.02
CA LEU A 189 -9.89 11.73 -14.46
C LEU A 189 -8.97 10.58 -14.90
N THR A 190 -7.89 10.31 -14.16
CA THR A 190 -6.97 9.22 -14.49
C THR A 190 -7.69 7.87 -14.57
N HIS A 191 -8.50 7.53 -13.57
CA HIS A 191 -9.17 6.22 -13.51
C HIS A 191 -10.29 6.10 -14.56
N THR A 192 -11.08 7.17 -14.77
CA THR A 192 -12.14 7.16 -15.77
C THR A 192 -11.59 7.00 -17.19
N LEU A 193 -10.56 7.78 -17.55
CA LEU A 193 -9.94 7.70 -18.87
C LEU A 193 -9.29 6.34 -19.10
N GLN A 194 -8.65 5.77 -18.07
CA GLN A 194 -8.11 4.42 -18.15
C GLN A 194 -9.20 3.37 -18.39
N GLY A 195 -10.31 3.45 -17.65
CA GLY A 195 -11.45 2.54 -17.85
C GLY A 195 -12.00 2.62 -19.28
N MET A 196 -12.14 3.83 -19.83
CA MET A 196 -12.55 4.05 -21.22
C MET A 196 -11.57 3.42 -22.21
N LEU A 197 -10.26 3.64 -22.03
CA LEU A 197 -9.25 3.09 -22.94
C LEU A 197 -9.27 1.56 -22.96
N THR A 198 -9.49 0.91 -21.82
CA THR A 198 -9.52 -0.56 -21.76
C THR A 198 -10.74 -1.19 -22.46
N SER A 199 -11.81 -0.42 -22.70
CA SER A 199 -13.00 -0.92 -23.39
C SER A 199 -13.00 -0.63 -24.90
N LEU A 200 -12.08 0.21 -25.38
CA LEU A 200 -11.98 0.62 -26.78
C LEU A 200 -10.95 -0.21 -27.54
N LYS A 201 -11.30 -0.63 -28.76
CA LYS A 201 -10.39 -1.34 -29.67
C LYS A 201 -9.34 -0.39 -30.25
N GLY A 202 -8.09 -0.84 -30.37
CA GLY A 202 -7.00 -0.06 -30.96
C GLY A 202 -6.33 0.92 -29.99
N CYS A 203 -6.64 0.84 -28.71
CA CYS A 203 -6.06 1.65 -27.64
C CYS A 203 -5.05 0.87 -26.81
N ASP A 204 -4.36 -0.12 -27.40
CA ASP A 204 -3.40 -0.96 -26.69
C ASP A 204 -2.11 -0.18 -26.41
N ALA A 205 -1.76 -0.06 -25.12
CA ALA A 205 -0.55 0.62 -24.63
C ALA A 205 -0.31 2.07 -25.15
N PRO A 206 -1.26 3.00 -24.95
CA PRO A 206 -1.12 4.37 -25.44
C PRO A 206 -0.04 5.12 -24.65
N SER A 207 0.84 5.83 -25.35
CA SER A 207 1.84 6.71 -24.76
C SER A 207 1.28 8.10 -24.41
N THR A 208 0.28 8.57 -25.16
CA THR A 208 -0.46 9.82 -24.93
C THR A 208 -1.95 9.65 -25.22
N LEU A 209 -2.78 10.48 -24.58
CA LEU A 209 -4.22 10.59 -24.85
C LEU A 209 -4.59 12.06 -24.92
N ASP A 210 -5.24 12.47 -26.01
CA ASP A 210 -5.82 13.80 -26.17
C ASP A 210 -7.35 13.68 -26.18
N LEU A 211 -8.01 14.43 -25.30
CA LEU A 211 -9.46 14.52 -25.26
C LEU A 211 -9.87 15.96 -25.57
N HIS A 212 -10.57 16.13 -26.69
CA HIS A 212 -11.06 17.42 -27.15
C HIS A 212 -12.59 17.46 -27.08
N MET A 213 -13.14 18.57 -26.59
CA MET A 213 -14.57 18.78 -26.48
C MET A 213 -14.90 20.18 -26.98
N GLU A 214 -15.83 20.28 -27.93
CA GLU A 214 -16.31 21.55 -28.49
C GLU A 214 -17.73 21.85 -27.99
N GLY A 215 -18.11 23.12 -27.91
CA GLY A 215 -19.51 23.52 -27.66
C GLY A 215 -20.02 23.40 -26.21
N ILE A 216 -19.15 23.35 -25.19
CA ILE A 216 -19.54 23.18 -23.77
C ILE A 216 -20.11 24.48 -23.12
N GLY A 217 -20.49 25.47 -23.94
CA GLY A 217 -21.08 26.74 -23.49
C GLY A 217 -22.61 26.65 -23.46
N LYS A 218 -23.24 27.27 -22.45
CA LYS A 218 -24.70 27.30 -22.22
C LYS A 218 -25.51 27.69 -23.47
N GLU A 219 -26.52 26.88 -23.80
CA GLU A 219 -27.83 27.41 -24.26
C GLU A 219 -28.48 28.23 -23.14
#